data_AF-A0A7G2ML66-F1
#
_entry.id   AF-A0A7G2ML66-F1
#
_cell.length_a   1.000
_cell.length_b   1.000
_cell.length_c   1.000
_cell.angle_alpha   90.00
_cell.angle_beta   90.00
_cell.angle_gamma   90.00
#
_symmetry.space_group_name_H-M   'P 1'
#
loop_
_entity.id
_entity.type
_entity.pdbx_description
1 polymer ?
#
loop_
_entity_poly.entity_id
_entity_poly.type
_entity_poly.pdbx_seq_one_letter_code
_entity_poly.pdbx_strand_id
1 'polypeptide(L)'
;MIDYLVTGEFSRIQLRVYIILAMWVVMVMAVCMDLWAGVNSARARGEVINSGGFRRTIGKLGDYWRIQVMALIFDVIGSCIPWYEYPYASMIVTAAIVLIEGRSVWENERAKKGNVAKLPAAIRDIINCTTAKSAEELLKKIKELDDGQKAT
;
A
#
# COMPACT_ATOMS: atom_id res chain seq x y z
N MET A 1 -33.20 -4.64 -13.57
CA MET A 1 -32.93 -3.59 -14.59
C MET A 1 -34.19 -3.24 -15.40
N ILE A 2 -34.98 -4.22 -15.84
CA ILE A 2 -36.16 -4.02 -16.69
C ILE A 2 -37.30 -3.27 -15.98
N ASP A 3 -37.58 -3.57 -14.71
CA ASP A 3 -38.65 -2.88 -13.94
C ASP A 3 -38.37 -1.40 -13.68
N TYR A 4 -37.11 -0.96 -13.75
CA TYR A 4 -36.70 0.42 -13.44
C TYR A 4 -36.91 1.39 -14.59
N LEU A 5 -36.80 0.91 -15.85
CA LEU A 5 -37.15 1.70 -17.02
C LEU A 5 -38.66 2.02 -17.05
N VAL A 6 -39.46 1.25 -16.31
CA VAL A 6 -40.92 1.35 -16.26
C VAL A 6 -41.39 2.16 -15.03
N THR A 7 -40.65 2.15 -13.92
CA THR A 7 -41.10 2.72 -12.62
C THR A 7 -40.46 4.07 -12.23
N GLY A 8 -39.31 4.46 -12.81
CA GLY A 8 -38.68 5.76 -12.54
C GLY A 8 -37.99 5.89 -11.16
N GLU A 9 -37.80 4.78 -10.44
CA GLU A 9 -37.13 4.74 -9.13
C GLU A 9 -35.59 4.90 -9.26
N PHE A 10 -35.13 6.13 -9.50
CA PHE A 10 -33.70 6.44 -9.73
C PHE A 10 -32.79 6.19 -8.50
N SER A 11 -33.34 6.23 -7.29
CA SER A 11 -32.56 6.16 -6.04
C SER A 11 -31.74 4.87 -5.90
N ARG A 12 -32.29 3.73 -6.31
CA ARG A 12 -31.59 2.43 -6.22
C ARG A 12 -30.45 2.30 -7.22
N ILE A 13 -30.62 2.87 -8.42
CA ILE A 13 -29.57 2.90 -9.45
C ILE A 13 -28.46 3.85 -9.03
N GLN A 14 -28.81 5.02 -8.50
CA GLN A 14 -27.83 5.98 -7.97
C GLN A 14 -26.97 5.34 -6.87
N LEU A 15 -27.59 4.64 -5.92
CA LEU A 15 -26.85 3.92 -4.87
C LEU A 15 -25.86 2.90 -5.47
N ARG A 16 -26.28 2.09 -6.44
CA ARG A 16 -25.39 1.11 -7.10
C ARG A 16 -24.22 1.79 -7.80
N VAL A 17 -24.48 2.88 -8.53
CA VAL A 17 -23.43 3.66 -9.20
C VAL A 17 -22.44 4.24 -8.20
N TYR A 18 -22.92 4.80 -7.08
CA TYR A 18 -22.03 5.29 -6.02
C TYR A 18 -21.17 4.20 -5.39
N ILE A 19 -21.73 3.01 -5.17
CA ILE A 19 -20.99 1.86 -4.65
C ILE A 19 -19.89 1.44 -5.63
N ILE A 20 -20.19 1.36 -6.93
CA ILE A 20 -19.20 1.05 -7.95
C ILE A 20 -18.10 2.11 -7.95
N LEU A 21 -18.45 3.40 -8.00
CA LEU A 21 -17.46 4.49 -7.97
C LEU A 21 -16.58 4.45 -6.70
N ALA A 22 -17.17 4.16 -5.55
CA ALA A 22 -16.44 4.00 -4.30
C ALA A 22 -15.42 2.85 -4.38
N MET A 23 -15.76 1.72 -5.02
CA MET A 23 -14.81 0.61 -5.24
C MET A 23 -13.63 1.01 -6.10
N TRP A 24 -13.88 1.75 -7.18
CA TRP A 24 -12.81 2.27 -8.03
C TRP A 24 -11.86 3.18 -7.25
N VAL A 25 -12.40 4.07 -6.42
CA VAL A 25 -11.60 4.94 -5.56
C VAL A 25 -10.81 4.13 -4.54
N VAL A 26 -11.43 3.16 -3.86
CA VAL A 26 -10.78 2.30 -2.86
C VAL A 26 -9.63 1.50 -3.48
N MET A 27 -9.82 0.94 -4.68
CA MET A 27 -8.76 0.24 -5.41
C MET A 27 -7.57 1.17 -5.69
N VAL A 28 -7.82 2.38 -6.24
CA VAL A 28 -6.75 3.35 -6.51
C VAL A 28 -6.03 3.73 -5.22
N MET A 29 -6.78 3.99 -4.14
CA MET A 29 -6.22 4.33 -2.84
C MET A 29 -5.35 3.20 -2.27
N ALA A 30 -5.77 1.94 -2.39
CA ALA A 30 -4.98 0.78 -1.93
C ALA A 30 -3.63 0.70 -2.67
N VAL A 31 -3.63 0.89 -3.98
CA VAL A 31 -2.42 0.89 -4.81
C VAL A 31 -1.51 2.09 -4.48
N CYS A 32 -2.08 3.27 -4.23
CA CYS A 32 -1.33 4.45 -3.78
C CYS A 32 -0.71 4.25 -2.39
N MET A 33 -1.44 3.62 -1.46
CA MET A 33 -0.93 3.29 -0.13
C MET A 33 0.24 2.32 -0.18
N ASP A 34 0.20 1.30 -1.04
CA ASP A 34 1.33 0.39 -1.26
C ASP A 34 2.57 1.14 -1.77
N LEU A 35 2.41 2.01 -2.78
CA LEU A 35 3.51 2.82 -3.29
C LEU A 35 4.08 3.74 -2.21
N TRP A 36 3.22 4.43 -1.45
CA TRP A 36 3.67 5.32 -0.37
C TRP A 36 4.40 4.54 0.73
N ALA A 37 3.87 3.38 1.15
CA ALA A 37 4.52 2.51 2.11
C ALA A 37 5.89 2.04 1.60
N GLY A 38 6.00 1.65 0.33
CA GLY A 38 7.25 1.27 -0.32
C GLY A 38 8.28 2.40 -0.33
N VAL A 39 7.88 3.61 -0.73
CA VAL A 39 8.75 4.80 -0.75
C VAL A 39 9.20 5.18 0.67
N ASN A 40 8.28 5.19 1.63
CA ASN A 40 8.60 5.44 3.03
C ASN A 40 9.52 4.36 3.62
N SER A 41 9.45 3.13 3.10
CA SER A 41 10.34 2.03 3.51
C SER A 41 11.75 2.18 2.94
N ALA A 42 11.86 2.53 1.66
CA ALA A 42 13.16 2.80 1.02
C ALA A 42 13.86 4.00 1.66
N ARG A 43 13.13 5.09 1.92
CA ARG A 43 13.67 6.28 2.60
C ARG A 43 14.21 5.95 3.99
N ALA A 44 13.49 5.14 4.78
CA ALA A 44 13.94 4.74 6.12
C ALA A 44 15.21 3.86 6.10
N ARG A 45 15.49 3.16 4.99
CA ARG A 45 16.71 2.35 4.80
C ARG A 45 17.86 3.10 4.14
N GLY A 46 17.66 4.36 3.73
CA GLY A 46 18.65 5.13 2.97
C GLY A 46 18.87 4.60 1.54
N GLU A 47 17.95 3.79 1.01
CA GLU A 47 18.02 3.26 -0.35
C GLU A 47 17.62 4.34 -1.37
N VAL A 48 18.23 4.31 -2.55
CA VAL A 48 17.87 5.21 -3.65
C VAL A 48 16.43 4.93 -4.10
N ILE A 49 15.59 5.97 -4.05
CA ILE A 49 14.20 5.90 -4.52
C ILE A 49 14.24 5.82 -6.05
N ASN A 50 13.96 4.65 -6.60
CA ASN A 50 13.93 4.45 -8.05
C ASN A 50 12.55 4.79 -8.64
N SER A 51 12.53 5.27 -9.89
CA SER A 51 11.31 5.50 -10.67
C SER A 51 10.62 4.20 -11.13
N GLY A 52 11.30 3.06 -10.98
CA GLY A 52 10.78 1.74 -11.31
C GLY A 52 9.56 1.34 -10.44
N GLY A 53 9.54 1.76 -9.17
CA GLY A 53 8.41 1.55 -8.27
C GLY A 53 7.11 2.12 -8.84
N PHE A 54 7.15 3.34 -9.38
CA PHE A 54 5.99 3.98 -9.99
C PHE A 54 5.50 3.24 -11.25
N ARG A 55 6.42 2.76 -12.11
CA ARG A 55 6.05 1.94 -13.28
C ARG A 55 5.37 0.64 -12.86
N ARG A 56 5.84 0.01 -11.79
CA ARG A 56 5.21 -1.20 -11.23
C ARG A 56 3.81 -0.90 -10.70
N THR A 57 3.61 0.24 -10.03
CA THR A 57 2.31 0.70 -9.55
C THR A 57 1.33 0.92 -10.71
N ILE A 58 1.77 1.53 -11.82
CA ILE A 58 0.94 1.66 -13.03
C ILE A 58 0.58 0.28 -13.60
N GLY A 59 1.52 -0.67 -13.61
CA GLY A 59 1.25 -2.06 -14.01
C GLY A 59 0.17 -2.72 -13.16
N LYS A 60 0.31 -2.66 -11.82
CA LYS A 60 -0.69 -3.14 -10.86
C LYS A 60 -2.06 -2.51 -11.09
N LEU A 61 -2.10 -1.18 -11.26
CA LEU A 61 -3.34 -0.47 -11.53
C LEU A 61 -3.99 -0.93 -12.84
N GLY A 62 -3.20 -1.18 -13.89
CA GLY A 62 -3.69 -1.72 -15.15
C GLY A 62 -4.25 -3.14 -15.03
N ASP A 63 -3.57 -4.02 -14.29
CA ASP A 63 -4.03 -5.39 -14.05
C ASP A 63 -5.31 -5.42 -13.21
N TYR A 64 -5.37 -4.62 -12.14
CA TYR A 64 -6.56 -4.50 -11.30
C TYR A 64 -7.73 -3.85 -12.03
N TRP A 65 -7.48 -2.83 -12.86
CA TRP A 65 -8.48 -2.26 -13.75
C TRP A 65 -9.13 -3.33 -14.61
N ARG A 66 -8.33 -4.21 -15.26
CA ARG A 66 -8.86 -5.27 -16.13
C ARG A 66 -9.76 -6.24 -15.37
N ILE A 67 -9.32 -6.70 -14.19
CA ILE A 67 -10.09 -7.64 -13.37
C ILE A 67 -11.36 -6.97 -12.83
N GLN A 68 -11.29 -5.71 -12.40
CA GLN A 68 -12.44 -4.94 -11.90
C GLN A 68 -13.48 -4.69 -13.01
N VAL A 69 -13.07 -4.40 -14.25
CA VAL A 69 -13.99 -4.32 -15.39
C VAL A 69 -14.67 -5.66 -15.64
N MET A 70 -13.95 -6.79 -15.58
CA MET A 70 -14.58 -8.11 -15.73
C MET A 70 -15.62 -8.37 -14.65
N ALA A 71 -15.30 -8.03 -13.39
CA ALA A 71 -16.24 -8.13 -12.28
C ALA A 71 -17.49 -7.26 -12.50
N LEU A 72 -17.31 -6.04 -13.00
CA LEU A 72 -18.41 -5.14 -13.34
C LEU A 72 -19.34 -5.73 -14.42
N ILE A 73 -18.80 -6.43 -15.42
CA ILE A 73 -19.61 -7.13 -16.43
C ILE A 73 -20.45 -8.23 -15.75
N PHE A 74 -19.87 -9.00 -14.83
CA PHE A 74 -20.63 -9.97 -14.04
C PHE A 74 -21.72 -9.31 -13.19
N ASP A 75 -21.46 -8.13 -12.61
CA ASP A 75 -22.45 -7.38 -11.85
C ASP A 75 -23.62 -6.91 -12.73
N VAL A 76 -23.32 -6.48 -13.96
CA VAL A 76 -24.34 -6.08 -14.95
C VAL A 76 -25.22 -7.27 -15.32
N ILE A 77 -24.63 -8.42 -15.64
CA ILE A 77 -25.37 -9.65 -15.94
C ILE A 77 -26.17 -10.10 -14.71
N GLY A 78 -25.54 -10.07 -13.53
CA GLY A 78 -26.15 -10.41 -12.26
C GLY A 78 -27.37 -9.55 -11.97
N SER A 79 -27.32 -8.25 -12.28
CA SER A 79 -28.44 -7.30 -12.05
C SER A 79 -29.73 -7.60 -12.83
N CYS A 80 -29.70 -8.56 -13.76
CA CYS A 80 -30.88 -9.13 -14.40
C CYS A 80 -31.61 -10.17 -13.51
N ILE A 81 -30.98 -10.62 -12.42
CA ILE A 81 -31.49 -11.63 -11.50
C ILE A 81 -32.10 -10.92 -10.27
N PRO A 82 -33.31 -11.32 -9.79
CA PRO A 82 -34.03 -10.60 -8.73
C PRO A 82 -33.27 -10.47 -7.40
N TRP A 83 -32.46 -11.46 -7.02
CA TRP A 83 -31.69 -11.44 -5.76
C TRP A 83 -30.37 -10.66 -5.85
N TYR A 84 -30.00 -10.16 -7.04
CA TYR A 84 -28.73 -9.49 -7.27
C TYR A 84 -28.86 -7.98 -7.06
N GLU A 85 -28.97 -7.60 -5.80
CA GLU A 85 -29.25 -6.21 -5.40
C GLU A 85 -28.01 -5.29 -5.45
N TYR A 86 -26.82 -5.85 -5.29
CA TYR A 86 -25.56 -5.10 -5.19
C TYR A 86 -24.51 -5.65 -6.16
N PRO A 87 -23.48 -4.86 -6.52
CA PRO A 87 -22.39 -5.30 -7.39
C PRO A 87 -21.43 -6.23 -6.62
N TYR A 88 -21.89 -7.43 -6.27
CA TYR A 88 -21.17 -8.38 -5.42
C TYR A 88 -19.84 -8.84 -6.02
N ALA A 89 -19.76 -9.01 -7.34
CA ALA A 89 -18.51 -9.42 -7.97
C ALA A 89 -17.46 -8.33 -7.83
N SER A 90 -17.82 -7.07 -8.10
CA SER A 90 -16.92 -5.92 -7.88
C SER A 90 -16.51 -5.77 -6.41
N MET A 91 -17.44 -5.99 -5.45
CA MET A 91 -17.12 -5.98 -4.02
C MET A 91 -16.01 -6.98 -3.66
N ILE A 92 -16.16 -8.22 -4.12
CA ILE A 92 -15.22 -9.31 -3.81
C ILE A 92 -13.85 -9.01 -4.41
N VAL A 93 -13.80 -8.54 -5.66
CA VAL A 93 -12.54 -8.19 -6.32
C VAL A 93 -11.85 -7.03 -5.63
N THR A 94 -12.58 -5.95 -5.30
CA THR A 94 -12.00 -4.82 -4.58
C THR A 94 -11.48 -5.25 -3.20
N ALA A 95 -12.23 -6.07 -2.46
CA ALA A 95 -11.77 -6.62 -1.18
C ALA A 95 -10.48 -7.46 -1.35
N ALA A 96 -10.40 -8.30 -2.37
CA ALA A 96 -9.21 -9.09 -2.66
C ALA A 96 -7.99 -8.20 -2.98
N ILE A 97 -8.17 -7.14 -3.78
CA ILE A 97 -7.10 -6.17 -4.09
C ILE A 97 -6.61 -5.48 -2.82
N VAL A 98 -7.52 -5.00 -1.97
CA VAL A 98 -7.18 -4.36 -0.69
C VAL A 98 -6.39 -5.31 0.21
N LEU A 99 -6.76 -6.60 0.25
CA LEU A 99 -6.04 -7.60 1.03
C LEU A 99 -4.63 -7.88 0.48
N ILE A 100 -4.48 -7.97 -0.85
CA ILE A 100 -3.18 -8.19 -1.51
C ILE A 100 -2.24 -7.02 -1.21
N GLU A 101 -2.70 -5.79 -1.44
CA GLU A 101 -1.89 -4.59 -1.21
C GLU A 101 -1.66 -4.33 0.27
N GLY A 102 -2.65 -4.61 1.14
CA GLY A 102 -2.50 -4.54 2.58
C GLY A 102 -1.41 -5.49 3.11
N ARG A 103 -1.30 -6.72 2.56
CA ARG A 103 -0.19 -7.63 2.90
C ARG A 103 1.17 -7.06 2.45
N SER A 104 1.24 -6.49 1.25
CA SER A 104 2.47 -5.86 0.72
C SER A 104 2.96 -4.72 1.64
N VAL A 105 2.04 -3.89 2.13
CA VAL A 105 2.35 -2.82 3.10
C VAL A 105 2.91 -3.39 4.40
N TRP A 106 2.29 -4.45 4.94
CA TRP A 106 2.75 -5.08 6.18
C TRP A 106 4.15 -5.71 6.06
N GLU A 107 4.45 -6.35 4.93
CA GLU A 107 5.77 -6.89 4.63
C GLU A 107 6.83 -5.78 4.60
N ASN A 108 6.51 -4.66 3.96
CA ASN A 108 7.37 -3.49 3.89
C ASN A 108 7.69 -2.91 5.29
N GLU A 109 6.71 -2.83 6.18
CA GLU A 109 6.93 -2.38 7.56
C GLU A 109 7.78 -3.36 8.38
N ARG A 110 7.55 -4.67 8.22
CA ARG A 110 8.34 -5.70 8.91
C ARG A 110 9.81 -5.65 8.47
N ALA A 111 10.06 -5.41 7.18
CA ALA A 111 11.41 -5.22 6.65
C ALA A 111 12.11 -4.00 7.27
N LYS A 112 11.40 -2.90 7.56
CA LYS A 112 11.99 -1.75 8.29
C LYS A 112 12.48 -2.17 9.68
N LYS A 113 11.62 -2.83 10.46
CA LYS A 113 11.94 -3.25 11.85
C LYS A 113 13.12 -4.23 11.88
N GLY A 114 13.17 -5.17 10.94
CA GLY A 114 14.23 -6.17 10.86
C GLY A 114 15.59 -5.60 10.46
N ASN A 115 15.64 -4.58 9.61
CA ASN A 115 16.91 -4.02 9.12
C ASN A 115 17.52 -2.98 10.08
N VAL A 116 16.69 -2.18 10.75
CA VAL A 116 17.16 -1.22 11.77
C VAL A 116 17.81 -1.94 12.96
N ALA A 117 17.36 -3.15 13.31
CA ALA A 117 17.97 -3.95 14.36
C ALA A 117 19.39 -4.48 14.00
N LYS A 118 19.72 -4.57 12.70
CA LYS A 118 21.01 -5.10 12.23
C LYS A 118 22.09 -4.05 12.08
N LEU A 119 21.70 -2.77 11.94
CA LEU A 119 22.65 -1.65 11.84
C LEU A 119 23.56 -1.52 13.07
N PRO A 120 23.05 -1.52 14.32
CA PRO A 120 23.90 -1.43 15.51
C PRO A 120 24.83 -2.64 15.67
N ALA A 121 24.37 -3.83 15.27
CA ALA A 121 25.13 -5.07 15.35
C ALA A 121 26.28 -5.08 14.33
N ALA A 122 26.00 -4.76 13.06
CA ALA A 122 27.02 -4.66 12.02
C ALA A 122 28.06 -3.56 12.34
N ILE A 123 27.62 -2.42 12.87
CA ILE A 123 28.52 -1.36 13.34
C ILE A 123 29.37 -1.87 14.52
N ARG A 124 28.78 -2.59 15.49
CA ARG A 124 29.53 -3.21 16.60
C ARG A 124 30.55 -4.23 16.13
N ASP A 125 30.21 -5.08 15.18
CA ASP A 125 31.09 -6.14 14.69
C ASP A 125 32.28 -5.55 13.91
N ILE A 126 32.05 -4.53 13.07
CA ILE A 126 33.12 -3.79 12.40
C ILE A 126 34.02 -3.07 13.42
N ILE A 127 33.42 -2.43 14.43
CA ILE A 127 34.12 -1.77 15.54
C ILE A 127 35.01 -2.76 16.31
N ASN A 128 34.49 -3.96 16.62
CA ASN A 128 35.23 -5.00 17.32
C ASN A 128 36.40 -5.53 16.49
N CYS A 129 36.28 -5.57 15.15
CA CYS A 129 37.35 -6.01 14.26
C CYS A 129 38.42 -4.93 13.97
N THR A 130 38.10 -3.63 14.04
CA THR A 130 38.98 -2.55 13.53
C THR A 130 39.80 -1.78 14.60
N THR A 131 39.90 -2.26 15.85
CA THR A 131 40.73 -1.74 16.98
C THR A 131 39.94 -0.90 17.99
N ALA A 132 39.88 -1.40 19.23
CA ALA A 132 39.11 -0.85 20.35
C ALA A 132 39.35 0.65 20.64
N LYS A 133 40.53 1.22 20.31
CA LYS A 133 40.84 2.64 20.53
C LYS A 133 40.12 3.60 19.58
N SER A 134 40.00 3.26 18.30
CA SER A 134 39.32 4.12 17.30
C SER A 134 37.81 4.17 17.53
N ALA A 135 37.26 3.11 18.13
CA ALA A 135 35.85 3.00 18.46
C ALA A 135 35.42 3.90 19.62
N GLU A 136 36.25 4.01 20.66
CA GLU A 136 35.96 4.89 21.80
C GLU A 136 35.98 6.37 21.40
N GLU A 137 36.88 6.78 20.50
CA GLU A 137 36.91 8.16 19.98
C GLU A 137 35.70 8.50 19.12
N LEU A 138 35.22 7.58 18.27
CA LEU A 138 34.03 7.80 17.46
C LEU A 138 32.75 7.79 18.31
N LEU A 139 32.65 6.89 19.29
CA LEU A 139 31.52 6.88 20.23
C LEU A 139 31.48 8.14 21.09
N LYS A 140 32.63 8.65 21.55
CA LYS A 140 32.71 9.95 22.24
C LYS A 140 32.23 11.09 21.34
N LYS A 141 32.69 11.17 20.09
CA LYS A 141 32.25 12.21 19.13
C LYS A 141 30.76 12.14 18.83
N ILE A 142 30.20 10.93 18.68
CA ILE A 142 28.75 10.77 18.46
C ILE A 142 27.97 11.20 19.70
N LYS A 143 28.46 10.88 20.90
CA LYS A 143 27.82 11.26 22.16
C LYS A 143 27.87 12.77 22.42
N GLU A 144 28.99 13.41 22.10
CA GLU A 144 29.14 14.87 22.16
C GLU A 144 28.20 15.59 21.17
N LEU A 145 27.96 15.01 19.99
CA LEU A 145 27.01 15.56 19.02
C LEU A 145 25.54 15.37 19.46
N ASP A 146 25.21 14.26 20.13
CA ASP A 146 23.86 14.01 20.68
C ASP A 146 23.55 14.91 21.90
N ASP A 147 24.55 15.15 22.76
CA ASP A 147 24.40 16.04 23.92
C ASP A 147 24.34 17.52 23.50
N GLY A 148 25.04 17.91 22.42
CA GLY A 148 24.97 19.25 21.85
C GLY A 148 23.61 19.60 21.21
N GLN A 149 22.89 18.61 20.69
CA GLN A 149 21.54 18.81 20.13
C GLN A 149 20.43 18.91 21.18
N LYS A 150 20.69 18.53 22.45
CA LYS A 150 19.74 18.73 23.57
C LYS A 150 19.90 20.06 24.29
N ALA A 151 20.94 20.83 23.97
CA ALA A 151 21.24 22.12 24.60
C ALA A 151 20.81 23.35 23.76
N THR A 152 20.15 23.16 22.62
CA THR A 152 19.54 24.22 21.78
C THR A 152 18.05 23.98 21.65
#